data_AF-A0A9Q0B5E7-F1
#
_entry.id   AF-A0A9Q0B5E7-F1
#
_cell.length_a   1.000
_cell.length_b   1.000
_cell.length_c   1.000
_cell.angle_alpha   90.00
_cell.angle_beta   90.00
_cell.angle_gamma   90.00
#
_symmetry.space_group_name_H-M   'P 1'
#
loop_
_entity.id
_entity.type
_entity.pdbx_description
1 polymer ?
#
loop_
_entity_poly.entity_id
_entity_poly.type
_entity_poly.pdbx_seq_one_letter_code
_entity_poly.pdbx_strand_id
1 'polypeptide(L)'
;MDSPTDNSPGEFVFYHYDPSLPAACIFIALFGISSALHLFQMIKLRAWYFVPFLIGCCFEIVGYIGRALSATETPNWSTTSYTIQSLTLLLGPALLAASIYMVLGRLIRFLEAEHLALIRTKWLTKLFVLGDVISFVTQGAGGAILSRAKSLSDVDLGENIIIAGLAVQILFFGGFIVVTCLFHYRINQNPTDPCNSASLRWRPFLWILYGASLLIMIRSVFRVAEYVTGSNGALMASEVYIYVFDAALMFLVAAVFNVFHPGTIIQTENKLTAISESSVPLDLQTFT
;
A
#
# COMPACT_ATOMS: atom_id res chain seq x y z
N MET A 1 -28.69 -33.86 -0.50
CA MET A 1 -29.32 -32.68 0.10
C MET A 1 -29.00 -32.78 1.57
N ASP A 2 -27.80 -32.34 1.96
CA ASP A 2 -27.39 -32.32 3.35
C ASP A 2 -27.55 -30.87 3.85
N SER A 3 -28.21 -30.77 4.99
CA SER A 3 -28.64 -29.58 5.71
C SER A 3 -27.51 -28.57 5.94
N PRO A 4 -27.82 -27.27 6.11
CA PRO A 4 -26.81 -26.26 6.43
C PRO A 4 -26.16 -26.62 7.77
N THR A 5 -24.83 -26.54 7.80
CA THR A 5 -23.99 -26.73 8.99
C THR A 5 -24.53 -25.89 10.14
N ASP A 6 -25.08 -26.56 11.15
CA ASP A 6 -25.45 -26.00 12.44
C ASP A 6 -24.16 -25.58 13.16
N ASN A 7 -23.66 -24.39 12.84
CA ASN A 7 -22.53 -23.81 13.54
C ASN A 7 -23.00 -23.46 14.96
N SER A 8 -22.41 -24.11 15.96
CA SER A 8 -22.61 -23.79 17.37
C SER A 8 -22.51 -22.27 17.58
N PRO A 9 -23.45 -21.61 18.29
CA PRO A 9 -23.37 -20.18 18.55
C PRO A 9 -22.05 -19.86 19.30
N GLY A 10 -21.12 -19.20 18.60
CA GLY A 10 -19.80 -18.82 19.13
C GLY A 10 -18.59 -19.37 18.38
N GLU A 11 -18.76 -20.19 17.33
CA GLU A 11 -17.66 -20.68 16.48
C GLU A 11 -17.35 -19.71 15.33
N PHE A 12 -16.06 -19.50 15.05
CA PHE A 12 -15.61 -18.59 14.00
C PHE A 12 -16.00 -19.09 12.59
N VAL A 13 -16.71 -18.26 11.83
CA VAL A 13 -17.11 -18.55 10.44
C VAL A 13 -16.14 -17.89 9.48
N PHE A 14 -15.45 -18.68 8.64
CA PHE A 14 -14.45 -18.16 7.69
C PHE A 14 -15.05 -17.22 6.64
N TYR A 15 -16.23 -17.55 6.12
CA TYR A 15 -16.93 -16.75 5.13
C TYR A 15 -18.44 -16.80 5.34
N HIS A 16 -19.10 -15.65 5.19
CA HIS A 16 -20.56 -15.54 5.17
C HIS A 16 -21.14 -15.65 3.73
N TYR A 17 -20.27 -15.93 2.75
CA TYR A 17 -20.57 -16.07 1.32
C TYR A 17 -19.60 -17.07 0.68
N ASP A 18 -19.93 -17.59 -0.50
CA ASP A 18 -19.02 -18.46 -1.25
C ASP A 18 -18.02 -17.62 -2.07
N PRO A 19 -16.70 -17.76 -1.87
CA PRO A 19 -15.73 -16.96 -2.62
C PRO A 19 -15.74 -17.22 -4.14
N SER A 20 -15.63 -16.16 -4.94
CA SER A 20 -15.65 -16.25 -6.40
C SER A 20 -14.27 -16.58 -6.99
N LEU A 21 -14.13 -17.80 -7.51
CA LEU A 21 -12.94 -18.23 -8.23
C LEU A 21 -12.63 -17.34 -9.45
N PRO A 22 -13.59 -17.01 -10.34
CA PRO A 22 -13.31 -16.13 -11.48
C PRO A 22 -12.78 -14.75 -11.07
N ALA A 23 -13.36 -14.14 -10.04
CA ALA A 23 -12.93 -12.83 -9.57
C ALA A 23 -11.51 -12.88 -8.99
N ALA A 24 -11.18 -13.90 -8.20
CA ALA A 24 -9.82 -14.10 -7.69
C ALA A 24 -8.81 -14.26 -8.84
N CYS A 25 -9.10 -15.10 -9.84
CA CYS A 25 -8.26 -15.30 -11.02
C CYS A 25 -8.01 -14.01 -11.82
N ILE A 26 -9.02 -13.16 -11.97
CA ILE A 26 -8.86 -11.85 -12.64
C ILE A 26 -7.84 -10.99 -11.89
N PHE A 27 -7.96 -10.85 -10.58
CA PHE A 27 -7.04 -10.02 -9.80
C PHE A 27 -5.62 -10.62 -9.72
N ILE A 28 -5.48 -11.94 -9.67
CA ILE A 28 -4.18 -12.62 -9.82
C ILE A 28 -3.51 -12.21 -11.15
N ALA A 29 -4.24 -12.28 -12.26
CA ALA A 29 -3.72 -11.91 -13.57
C ALA A 29 -3.36 -10.41 -13.65
N LEU A 30 -4.23 -9.53 -13.14
CA LEU A 30 -4.01 -8.09 -13.13
C LEU A 30 -2.77 -7.70 -12.32
N PHE A 31 -2.63 -8.19 -11.08
CA PHE A 31 -1.44 -7.94 -10.27
C PHE A 31 -0.20 -8.64 -10.82
N GLY A 32 -0.33 -9.80 -11.46
CA GLY A 32 0.76 -10.51 -12.13
C GLY A 32 1.35 -9.70 -13.29
N ILE A 33 0.50 -9.20 -14.19
CA ILE A 33 0.91 -8.32 -15.29
C ILE A 33 1.54 -7.04 -14.75
N SER A 34 0.89 -6.43 -13.76
CA SER A 34 1.40 -5.22 -13.10
C SER A 34 2.77 -5.41 -12.48
N SER A 35 2.99 -6.52 -11.76
CA SER A 35 4.26 -6.86 -11.12
C SER A 35 5.38 -7.07 -12.14
N ALA A 36 5.08 -7.76 -13.26
CA ALA A 36 6.04 -7.94 -14.34
C ALA A 36 6.45 -6.61 -14.98
N LEU A 37 5.50 -5.70 -15.20
CA LEU A 37 5.77 -4.35 -15.71
C LEU A 37 6.61 -3.54 -14.72
N HIS A 38 6.29 -3.56 -13.43
CA HIS A 38 7.09 -2.91 -12.39
C HIS A 38 8.52 -3.45 -12.34
N LEU A 39 8.69 -4.77 -12.37
CA LEU A 39 10.02 -5.38 -12.40
C LEU A 39 10.83 -4.92 -13.62
N PHE A 40 10.23 -4.94 -14.81
CA PHE A 40 10.87 -4.45 -16.03
C PHE A 40 11.28 -2.96 -15.90
N GLN A 41 10.37 -2.11 -15.40
CA GLN A 41 10.63 -0.68 -15.22
C GLN A 41 11.71 -0.42 -14.16
N MET A 42 11.72 -1.17 -13.07
CA MET A 42 12.74 -1.08 -12.02
C MET A 42 14.12 -1.45 -12.55
N ILE A 43 14.24 -2.50 -13.36
CA ILE A 43 15.50 -2.89 -13.99
C ILE A 43 15.96 -1.81 -14.99
N LYS A 44 15.07 -1.38 -15.89
CA LYS A 44 15.38 -0.39 -16.93
C LYS A 44 15.75 0.99 -16.34
N LEU A 45 15.07 1.41 -15.28
CA LEU A 45 15.26 2.72 -14.63
C LEU A 45 16.23 2.65 -13.44
N ARG A 46 16.77 1.47 -13.10
CA ARG A 46 17.61 1.20 -11.91
C ARG A 46 16.98 1.70 -10.61
N ALA A 47 15.66 1.57 -10.49
CA ALA A 47 14.85 2.10 -9.40
C ALA A 47 14.69 1.09 -8.24
N TRP A 48 15.80 0.53 -7.74
CA TRP A 48 15.80 -0.53 -6.73
C TRP A 48 15.17 -0.13 -5.38
N TYR A 49 15.02 1.16 -5.11
CA TYR A 49 14.31 1.62 -3.92
C TYR A 49 12.81 1.29 -3.95
N PHE A 50 12.26 0.95 -5.12
CA PHE A 50 10.85 0.62 -5.33
C PHE A 50 10.56 -0.89 -5.13
N VAL A 51 11.54 -1.67 -4.64
CA VAL A 51 11.37 -3.09 -4.28
C VAL A 51 10.19 -3.34 -3.33
N PRO A 52 9.96 -2.54 -2.27
CA PRO A 52 8.80 -2.77 -1.41
C PRO A 52 7.48 -2.75 -2.18
N PHE A 53 7.34 -1.89 -3.19
CA PHE A 53 6.13 -1.83 -4.03
C PHE A 53 5.91 -3.13 -4.79
N LEU A 54 6.98 -3.67 -5.40
CA LEU A 54 6.91 -4.94 -6.11
C LEU A 54 6.55 -6.10 -5.17
N ILE A 55 7.14 -6.14 -3.97
CA ILE A 55 6.78 -7.13 -2.94
C ILE A 55 5.32 -6.97 -2.52
N GLY A 56 4.84 -5.73 -2.39
CA GLY A 56 3.44 -5.42 -2.11
C GLY A 56 2.49 -6.01 -3.16
N CYS A 57 2.79 -5.81 -4.45
CA CYS A 57 2.03 -6.43 -5.53
C CYS A 57 2.11 -7.97 -5.50
N CYS A 58 3.26 -8.55 -5.14
CA CYS A 58 3.39 -10.01 -4.96
C CYS A 58 2.51 -10.52 -3.81
N PHE A 59 2.37 -9.77 -2.72
CA PHE A 59 1.48 -10.13 -1.61
C PHE A 59 0.02 -10.07 -2.02
N GLU A 60 -0.38 -9.10 -2.84
CA GLU A 60 -1.73 -9.08 -3.44
C GLU A 60 -1.97 -10.35 -4.27
N ILE A 61 -1.01 -10.76 -5.12
CA ILE A 61 -1.11 -12.00 -5.90
C ILE A 61 -1.29 -13.22 -4.99
N VAL A 62 -0.43 -13.38 -3.99
CA VAL A 62 -0.50 -14.50 -3.04
C VAL A 62 -1.83 -14.49 -2.27
N GLY A 63 -2.33 -13.31 -1.93
CA GLY A 63 -3.60 -13.14 -1.25
C GLY A 63 -4.78 -13.62 -2.10
N TYR A 64 -4.84 -13.21 -3.37
CA TYR A 64 -5.87 -13.69 -4.28
C TYR A 64 -5.69 -15.17 -4.66
N ILE A 65 -4.47 -15.72 -4.62
CA ILE A 65 -4.26 -17.18 -4.72
C ILE A 65 -4.89 -17.89 -3.51
N GLY A 66 -4.66 -17.42 -2.29
CA GLY A 66 -5.30 -17.96 -1.08
C GLY A 66 -6.83 -17.87 -1.15
N ARG A 67 -7.35 -16.80 -1.74
CA ARG A 67 -8.78 -16.62 -2.00
C ARG A 67 -9.32 -17.57 -3.07
N ALA A 68 -8.58 -17.80 -4.15
CA ALA A 68 -8.93 -18.77 -5.18
C ALA A 68 -8.94 -20.20 -4.62
N LEU A 69 -7.98 -20.55 -3.76
CA LEU A 69 -7.99 -21.84 -3.05
C LEU A 69 -9.22 -21.96 -2.16
N SER A 70 -9.54 -20.91 -1.39
CA SER A 70 -10.76 -20.88 -0.57
C SER A 70 -12.03 -21.07 -1.42
N ALA A 71 -12.09 -20.50 -2.62
CA ALA A 71 -13.21 -20.74 -3.54
C ALA A 71 -13.35 -22.23 -3.92
N THR A 72 -12.23 -22.94 -4.14
CA THR A 72 -12.24 -24.38 -4.46
C THR A 72 -12.52 -25.29 -3.26
N GLU A 73 -12.32 -24.79 -2.04
CA GLU A 73 -12.57 -25.52 -0.79
C GLU A 73 -14.03 -25.41 -0.32
N THR A 74 -14.83 -24.54 -0.93
CA THR A 74 -16.24 -24.30 -0.56
C THR A 74 -17.04 -25.62 -0.49
N PRO A 75 -17.80 -25.89 0.59
CA PRO A 75 -18.01 -25.07 1.79
C PRO A 75 -17.04 -25.37 2.96
N ASN A 76 -16.11 -26.32 2.80
CA ASN A 76 -15.19 -26.77 3.84
C ASN A 76 -13.84 -26.08 3.75
N TRP A 77 -13.81 -24.77 4.04
CA TRP A 77 -12.61 -23.94 3.95
C TRP A 77 -11.51 -24.37 4.91
N SER A 78 -10.26 -24.33 4.43
CA SER A 78 -9.10 -24.56 5.28
C SER A 78 -8.68 -23.28 5.99
N THR A 79 -8.27 -23.41 7.25
CA THR A 79 -7.68 -22.30 8.02
C THR A 79 -6.46 -21.72 7.30
N THR A 80 -5.70 -22.55 6.59
CA THR A 80 -4.49 -22.15 5.85
C THR A 80 -4.84 -21.19 4.70
N SER A 81 -5.78 -21.56 3.83
CA SER A 81 -6.18 -20.73 2.68
C SER A 81 -6.74 -19.38 3.14
N TYR A 82 -7.58 -19.40 4.19
CA TYR A 82 -8.11 -18.18 4.82
C TYR A 82 -7.00 -17.31 5.45
N THR A 83 -6.05 -17.91 6.15
CA THR A 83 -4.97 -17.17 6.82
C THR A 83 -4.03 -16.53 5.80
N ILE A 84 -3.68 -17.26 4.72
CA ILE A 84 -2.84 -16.75 3.64
C ILE A 84 -3.49 -15.51 3.03
N GLN A 85 -4.76 -15.58 2.60
CA GLN A 85 -5.42 -14.41 2.03
C GLN A 85 -5.49 -13.24 3.02
N SER A 86 -5.82 -13.50 4.29
CA SER A 86 -6.11 -12.45 5.25
C SER A 86 -4.84 -11.67 5.61
N LEU A 87 -3.72 -12.37 5.80
CA LEU A 87 -2.45 -11.72 6.15
C LEU A 87 -1.82 -11.00 4.95
N THR A 88 -1.84 -11.62 3.77
CA THR A 88 -1.13 -11.06 2.61
C THR A 88 -1.90 -9.92 1.95
N LEU A 89 -3.24 -9.98 1.87
CA LEU A 89 -4.07 -8.85 1.42
C LEU A 89 -4.02 -7.67 2.41
N LEU A 90 -3.68 -7.93 3.67
CA LEU A 90 -3.47 -6.87 4.65
C LEU A 90 -2.08 -6.22 4.53
N LEU A 91 -1.05 -7.01 4.21
CA LEU A 91 0.34 -6.57 4.18
C LEU A 91 0.77 -5.92 2.86
N GLY A 92 0.24 -6.37 1.72
CA GLY A 92 0.51 -5.77 0.41
C GLY A 92 0.36 -4.24 0.36
N PRO A 93 -0.76 -3.68 0.83
CA PRO A 93 -1.04 -2.24 0.85
C PRO A 93 -0.11 -1.44 1.74
N ALA A 94 0.32 -2.01 2.88
CA ALA A 94 1.30 -1.38 3.74
C ALA A 94 2.64 -1.21 3.02
N LEU A 95 3.02 -2.18 2.17
CA LEU A 95 4.22 -2.08 1.33
C LEU A 95 4.06 -1.08 0.17
N LEU A 96 2.85 -0.97 -0.40
CA LEU A 96 2.53 0.09 -1.36
C LEU A 96 2.62 1.48 -0.69
N ALA A 97 2.11 1.61 0.54
CA ALA A 97 2.17 2.81 1.35
C ALA A 97 3.62 3.20 1.70
N ALA A 98 4.42 2.24 2.16
CA ALA A 98 5.85 2.42 2.43
C ALA A 98 6.59 3.02 1.22
N SER A 99 6.25 2.53 0.02
CA SER A 99 6.86 2.98 -1.23
C SER A 99 6.49 4.42 -1.59
N ILE A 100 5.24 4.85 -1.38
CA ILE A 100 4.86 6.26 -1.62
C ILE A 100 5.54 7.21 -0.63
N TYR A 101 5.82 6.78 0.59
CA TYR A 101 6.64 7.57 1.53
C TYR A 101 8.07 7.75 1.01
N MET A 102 8.65 6.69 0.42
CA MET A 102 9.98 6.75 -0.19
C MET A 102 10.00 7.67 -1.42
N VAL A 103 8.95 7.62 -2.24
CA VAL A 103 8.80 8.51 -3.41
C VAL A 103 8.75 9.97 -2.97
N LEU A 104 7.95 10.32 -1.95
CA LEU A 104 7.92 11.69 -1.42
C LEU A 104 9.30 12.11 -0.89
N GLY A 105 9.96 11.29 -0.07
CA GLY A 105 11.28 11.60 0.46
C GLY A 105 12.37 11.75 -0.60
N ARG A 106 12.23 11.09 -1.76
CA ARG A 106 13.09 11.31 -2.93
C ARG A 106 12.72 12.56 -3.69
N LEU A 107 11.44 12.83 -3.88
CA LEU A 107 10.96 14.05 -4.54
C LEU A 107 11.42 15.31 -3.81
N ILE A 108 11.36 15.32 -2.47
CA ILE A 108 11.86 16.43 -1.65
C ILE A 108 13.35 16.69 -1.89
N ARG A 109 14.16 15.61 -1.95
CA ARG A 109 15.61 15.72 -2.21
C ARG A 109 15.91 16.16 -3.62
N PHE A 110 15.18 15.61 -4.58
CA PHE A 110 15.28 15.96 -5.99
C PHE A 110 14.96 17.45 -6.26
N LEU A 111 14.09 18.05 -5.44
CA LEU A 111 13.78 19.47 -5.49
C LEU A 111 14.70 20.32 -4.62
N GLU A 112 15.72 19.75 -3.98
CA GLU A 112 16.60 20.44 -3.01
C GLU A 112 15.82 21.17 -1.90
N ALA A 113 14.63 20.66 -1.58
CA ALA A 113 13.64 21.30 -0.74
C ALA A 113 13.58 20.72 0.67
N GLU A 114 14.68 20.11 1.15
CA GLU A 114 14.73 19.46 2.47
C GLU A 114 14.44 20.44 3.61
N HIS A 115 14.84 21.71 3.46
CA HIS A 115 14.58 22.78 4.43
C HIS A 115 13.10 23.17 4.54
N LEU A 116 12.29 22.84 3.52
CA LEU A 116 10.84 23.08 3.52
C LEU A 116 10.05 21.89 4.10
N ALA A 117 10.66 20.71 4.21
CA ALA A 117 10.00 19.52 4.71
C ALA A 117 9.67 19.65 6.21
N LEU A 118 8.44 19.27 6.60
CA LEU A 118 8.04 19.25 8.02
C LEU A 118 8.88 18.23 8.81
N ILE A 119 9.13 17.07 8.19
CA ILE A 119 9.91 15.98 8.76
C ILE A 119 11.14 15.81 7.90
N ARG A 120 12.30 15.68 8.54
CA ARG A 120 13.56 15.40 7.85
C ARG A 120 13.40 14.16 6.96
N THR A 121 13.79 14.26 5.69
CA THR A 121 13.65 13.22 4.65
C THR A 121 14.14 11.83 5.09
N LYS A 122 15.23 11.77 5.88
CA LYS A 122 15.78 10.53 6.46
C LYS A 122 14.86 9.83 7.47
N TRP A 123 13.99 10.58 8.14
CA TRP A 123 13.06 10.08 9.15
C TRP A 123 11.64 9.91 8.61
N LEU A 124 11.28 10.64 7.55
CA LEU A 124 9.96 10.59 6.92
C LEU A 124 9.49 9.15 6.65
N THR A 125 10.25 8.39 5.86
CA THR A 125 9.90 6.99 5.56
C THR A 125 9.91 6.12 6.81
N LYS A 126 10.90 6.28 7.70
CA LYS A 126 11.04 5.44 8.90
C LYS A 126 9.86 5.60 9.85
N LEU A 127 9.39 6.84 10.04
CA LEU A 127 8.29 7.14 10.95
C LEU A 127 6.99 6.48 10.48
N PHE A 128 6.63 6.67 9.21
CA PHE A 128 5.37 6.14 8.70
C PHE A 128 5.39 4.62 8.51
N VAL A 129 6.53 4.06 8.07
CA VAL A 129 6.69 2.59 8.03
C VAL A 129 6.63 1.98 9.43
N LEU A 130 7.16 2.65 10.46
CA LEU A 130 7.03 2.18 11.84
C LEU A 130 5.54 2.15 12.26
N GLY A 131 4.78 3.17 11.90
CA GLY A 131 3.33 3.19 12.09
C GLY A 131 2.63 1.99 11.42
N ASP A 132 2.97 1.72 10.16
CA ASP A 132 2.42 0.58 9.40
C ASP A 132 2.82 -0.79 10.00
N VAL A 133 4.04 -0.92 10.52
CA VAL A 133 4.49 -2.15 11.19
C VAL A 133 3.72 -2.35 12.49
N ILE A 134 3.54 -1.30 13.29
CA ILE A 134 2.78 -1.36 14.55
C ILE A 134 1.33 -1.75 14.25
N SER A 135 0.67 -1.06 13.31
CA SER A 135 -0.71 -1.36 12.95
C SER A 135 -0.87 -2.78 12.42
N PHE A 136 0.05 -3.27 11.58
CA PHE A 136 0.01 -4.62 11.05
C PHE A 136 0.20 -5.68 12.14
N VAL A 137 1.16 -5.51 13.04
CA VAL A 137 1.38 -6.44 14.16
C VAL A 137 0.15 -6.50 15.05
N THR A 138 -0.47 -5.35 15.33
CA THR A 138 -1.73 -5.29 16.09
C THR A 138 -2.84 -6.06 15.36
N GLN A 139 -3.06 -5.81 14.08
CA GLN A 139 -4.09 -6.53 13.29
C GLN A 139 -3.83 -8.03 13.20
N GLY A 140 -2.58 -8.44 12.98
CA GLY A 140 -2.18 -9.84 12.95
C GLY A 140 -2.42 -10.54 14.30
N ALA A 141 -2.16 -9.86 15.42
CA ALA A 141 -2.48 -10.37 16.75
C ALA A 141 -3.99 -10.56 16.95
N GLY A 142 -4.80 -9.58 16.52
CA GLY A 142 -6.26 -9.68 16.58
C GLY A 142 -6.81 -10.80 15.69
N GLY A 143 -6.30 -10.96 14.46
CA GLY A 143 -6.66 -12.06 13.57
C GLY A 143 -6.25 -13.44 14.11
N ALA A 144 -5.10 -13.53 14.77
CA ALA A 144 -4.65 -14.76 15.43
C ALA A 144 -5.56 -15.16 16.62
N ILE A 145 -6.07 -14.18 17.37
CA ILE A 145 -7.08 -14.42 18.43
C ILE A 145 -8.39 -14.88 17.79
N LEU A 146 -8.86 -14.18 16.76
CA LEU A 146 -10.12 -14.45 16.07
C LEU A 146 -10.15 -15.87 15.45
N SER A 147 -9.07 -16.31 14.80
CA SER A 147 -8.95 -17.66 14.23
C SER A 147 -8.95 -18.80 15.25
N ARG A 148 -8.79 -18.50 16.55
CA ARG A 148 -8.77 -19.47 17.66
C ARG A 148 -9.92 -19.24 18.64
N ALA A 149 -10.83 -18.32 18.33
CA ALA A 149 -11.93 -17.95 19.19
C ALA A 149 -12.86 -19.14 19.44
N LYS A 150 -13.24 -19.34 20.72
CA LYS A 150 -14.19 -20.38 21.15
C LYS A 150 -15.41 -19.80 21.85
N SER A 151 -15.42 -18.48 22.03
CA SER A 151 -16.43 -17.73 22.73
C SER A 151 -16.65 -16.39 22.04
N LEU A 152 -17.84 -15.79 22.22
CA LEU A 152 -18.14 -14.46 21.69
C LEU A 152 -17.16 -13.39 22.23
N SER A 153 -16.70 -13.51 23.47
CA SER A 153 -15.70 -12.60 24.03
C SER A 153 -14.35 -12.68 23.33
N ASP A 154 -13.94 -13.85 22.83
CA ASP A 154 -12.70 -13.99 22.06
C ASP A 154 -12.84 -13.33 20.67
N VAL A 155 -14.03 -13.44 20.06
CA VAL A 155 -14.36 -12.78 18.79
C VAL A 155 -14.30 -11.26 18.98
N ASP A 156 -15.01 -10.73 19.97
CA ASP A 156 -15.04 -9.30 20.29
C ASP A 156 -13.64 -8.75 20.56
N LEU A 157 -12.82 -9.50 21.31
CA LEU A 157 -11.43 -9.12 21.58
C LEU A 157 -10.60 -9.07 20.30
N GLY A 158 -10.71 -10.09 19.44
CA GLY A 158 -10.00 -10.16 18.17
C GLY A 158 -10.37 -9.00 17.23
N GLU A 159 -11.67 -8.77 17.03
CA GLU A 159 -12.18 -7.67 16.21
C GLU A 159 -11.74 -6.30 16.74
N ASN A 160 -11.85 -6.06 18.05
CA ASN A 160 -11.42 -4.79 18.66
C ASN A 160 -9.92 -4.53 18.49
N ILE A 161 -9.09 -5.57 18.60
CA ILE A 161 -7.64 -5.45 18.34
C ILE A 161 -7.38 -5.12 16.86
N ILE A 162 -8.09 -5.76 15.93
CA ILE A 162 -7.96 -5.42 14.49
C ILE A 162 -8.37 -3.97 14.23
N ILE A 163 -9.50 -3.52 14.76
CA ILE A 163 -9.98 -2.14 14.64
C ILE A 163 -8.94 -1.16 15.21
N ALA A 164 -8.34 -1.46 16.36
CA ALA A 164 -7.31 -0.61 16.96
C ALA A 164 -6.08 -0.49 16.03
N GLY A 165 -5.63 -1.59 15.43
CA GLY A 165 -4.54 -1.56 14.47
C GLY A 165 -4.88 -0.76 13.21
N LEU A 166 -6.08 -0.95 12.64
CA LEU A 166 -6.56 -0.16 11.50
C LEU A 166 -6.66 1.34 11.82
N ALA A 167 -7.08 1.70 13.05
CA ALA A 167 -7.13 3.09 13.49
C ALA A 167 -5.72 3.72 13.57
N VAL A 168 -4.73 2.99 14.08
CA VAL A 168 -3.32 3.41 14.06
C VAL A 168 -2.85 3.62 12.62
N GLN A 169 -3.17 2.70 11.71
CA GLN A 169 -2.82 2.82 10.30
C GLN A 169 -3.40 4.11 9.68
N ILE A 170 -4.69 4.37 9.87
CA ILE A 170 -5.35 5.58 9.36
C ILE A 170 -4.72 6.84 9.95
N LEU A 171 -4.40 6.85 11.24
CA LEU A 171 -3.77 7.99 11.90
C LEU A 171 -2.41 8.33 11.28
N PHE A 172 -1.53 7.34 11.17
CA PHE A 172 -0.20 7.54 10.57
C PHE A 172 -0.29 7.91 9.09
N PHE A 173 -1.14 7.22 8.33
CA PHE A 173 -1.30 7.49 6.91
C PHE A 173 -1.95 8.86 6.64
N GLY A 174 -2.92 9.27 7.45
CA GLY A 174 -3.51 10.60 7.43
C GLY A 174 -2.46 11.67 7.74
N GLY A 175 -1.59 11.41 8.72
CA GLY A 175 -0.43 12.25 9.00
C GLY A 175 0.50 12.40 7.80
N PHE A 176 0.75 11.32 7.04
CA PHE A 176 1.53 11.38 5.80
C PHE A 176 0.89 12.28 4.74
N ILE A 177 -0.43 12.20 4.56
CA ILE A 177 -1.16 13.08 3.64
C ILE A 177 -1.00 14.55 4.06
N VAL A 178 -1.14 14.86 5.35
CA VAL A 178 -0.93 16.22 5.88
C VAL A 178 0.49 16.70 5.61
N VAL A 179 1.50 15.87 5.88
CA VAL A 179 2.91 16.22 5.58
C VAL A 179 3.12 16.49 4.08
N THR A 180 2.49 15.70 3.21
CA THR A 180 2.53 15.88 1.76
C THR A 180 1.89 17.21 1.33
N CYS A 181 0.71 17.54 1.87
CA CYS A 181 0.02 18.81 1.65
C CYS A 181 0.85 20.01 2.12
N LEU A 182 1.41 19.93 3.32
CA LEU A 182 2.25 21.00 3.87
C LEU A 182 3.52 21.20 3.04
N PHE A 183 4.17 20.12 2.61
CA PHE A 183 5.31 20.21 1.70
C PHE A 183 4.91 20.90 0.38
N HIS A 184 3.82 20.46 -0.25
CA HIS A 184 3.33 21.03 -1.51
C HIS A 184 2.97 22.52 -1.37
N TYR A 185 2.37 22.92 -0.26
CA TYR A 185 2.10 24.33 0.02
C TYR A 185 3.41 25.14 0.15
N ARG A 186 4.37 24.65 0.96
CA ARG A 186 5.64 25.35 1.21
C ARG A 186 6.50 25.51 -0.04
N ILE A 187 6.59 24.47 -0.89
CA ILE A 187 7.36 24.53 -2.15
C ILE A 187 6.72 25.46 -3.19
N ASN A 188 5.38 25.61 -3.17
CA ASN A 188 4.72 26.58 -4.05
C ASN A 188 4.91 28.03 -3.57
N GLN A 189 5.11 28.25 -2.27
CA GLN A 189 5.40 29.59 -1.73
C GLN A 189 6.87 29.98 -1.85
N ASN A 190 7.76 29.03 -1.64
CA ASN A 190 9.22 29.23 -1.72
C ASN A 190 9.80 28.20 -2.71
N PRO A 191 9.60 28.40 -4.02
CA PRO A 191 10.12 27.48 -5.03
C PRO A 191 11.65 27.50 -5.02
N THR A 192 12.25 26.32 -5.08
CA THR A 192 13.70 26.15 -5.24
C THR A 192 14.10 26.26 -6.71
N ASP A 193 15.39 26.43 -6.99
CA ASP A 193 15.90 26.55 -8.37
C ASP A 193 15.49 25.38 -9.29
N PRO A 194 15.51 24.11 -8.85
CA PRO A 194 15.01 22.99 -9.65
C PRO A 194 13.52 23.12 -10.05
N CYS A 195 12.70 23.81 -9.25
CA CYS A 195 11.28 23.99 -9.57
C CYS A 195 11.03 24.89 -10.79
N ASN A 196 11.98 25.78 -11.12
CA ASN A 196 11.86 26.76 -12.20
C ASN A 196 12.37 26.22 -13.56
N SER A 197 13.01 25.05 -13.56
CA SER A 197 13.49 24.43 -14.79
C SER A 197 12.35 23.84 -15.61
N ALA A 198 12.21 24.27 -16.86
CA ALA A 198 11.20 23.75 -17.78
C ALA A 198 11.36 22.24 -18.09
N SER A 199 12.54 21.67 -17.87
CA SER A 199 12.80 20.24 -18.06
C SER A 199 12.32 19.38 -16.87
N LEU A 200 12.02 19.99 -15.72
CA LEU A 200 11.71 19.30 -14.47
C LEU A 200 10.20 19.29 -14.17
N ARG A 201 9.50 18.29 -14.70
CA ARG A 201 8.07 18.07 -14.42
C ARG A 201 7.87 17.37 -13.07
N TRP A 202 7.99 18.10 -11.96
CA TRP A 202 7.85 17.56 -10.61
C TRP A 202 6.38 17.49 -10.11
N ARG A 203 5.54 18.45 -10.52
CA ARG A 203 4.13 18.54 -10.11
C ARG A 203 3.30 17.27 -10.36
N PRO A 204 3.43 16.56 -11.51
CA PRO A 204 2.71 15.30 -11.72
C PRO A 204 2.96 14.26 -10.63
N PHE A 205 4.18 14.15 -10.10
CA PHE A 205 4.50 13.18 -9.04
C PHE A 205 3.70 13.46 -7.76
N LEU A 206 3.46 14.72 -7.40
CA LEU A 206 2.60 15.04 -6.25
C LEU A 206 1.15 14.67 -6.51
N TRP A 207 0.62 14.92 -7.71
CA TRP A 207 -0.75 14.52 -8.06
C TRP A 207 -0.92 13.00 -8.05
N ILE A 208 0.08 12.25 -8.50
CA ILE A 208 0.13 10.79 -8.41
C ILE A 208 0.15 10.34 -6.95
N LEU A 209 0.98 10.97 -6.11
CA LEU A 209 1.01 10.70 -4.67
C LEU A 209 -0.35 10.96 -4.02
N TYR A 210 -1.03 12.07 -4.33
CA TYR A 210 -2.38 12.33 -3.83
C TYR A 210 -3.39 11.30 -4.30
N GLY A 211 -3.38 10.94 -5.59
CA GLY A 211 -4.27 9.92 -6.13
C GLY A 211 -4.06 8.57 -5.45
N ALA A 212 -2.82 8.12 -5.34
CA ALA A 212 -2.48 6.87 -4.66
C ALA A 212 -2.84 6.90 -3.16
N SER A 213 -2.54 8.01 -2.48
CA SER A 213 -2.90 8.19 -1.07
C SER A 213 -4.41 8.20 -0.86
N LEU A 214 -5.19 8.81 -1.75
CA LEU A 214 -6.64 8.80 -1.66
C LEU A 214 -7.20 7.37 -1.79
N LEU A 215 -6.72 6.59 -2.77
CA LEU A 215 -7.15 5.21 -2.98
C LEU A 215 -6.82 4.32 -1.76
N ILE A 216 -5.60 4.42 -1.21
CA ILE A 216 -5.19 3.68 -0.01
C ILE A 216 -5.99 4.12 1.23
N MET A 217 -6.31 5.42 1.34
CA MET A 217 -7.10 5.94 2.45
C MET A 217 -8.54 5.44 2.38
N ILE A 218 -9.20 5.49 1.22
CA ILE A 218 -10.56 4.95 1.02
C ILE A 218 -10.60 3.47 1.42
N ARG A 219 -9.63 2.67 0.97
CA ARG A 219 -9.48 1.26 1.36
C ARG A 219 -9.33 1.10 2.88
N SER A 220 -8.50 1.92 3.52
CA SER A 220 -8.26 1.83 4.97
C SER A 220 -9.51 2.17 5.78
N VAL A 221 -10.25 3.20 5.38
CA VAL A 221 -11.54 3.58 5.99
C VAL A 221 -12.60 2.49 5.77
N PHE A 222 -12.67 1.94 4.56
CA PHE A 222 -13.56 0.83 4.26
C PHE A 222 -13.27 -0.38 5.16
N ARG A 223 -11.99 -0.74 5.34
CA ARG A 223 -11.59 -1.83 6.24
C ARG A 223 -12.00 -1.57 7.69
N VAL A 224 -11.90 -0.34 8.19
CA VAL A 224 -12.46 -0.02 9.52
C VAL A 224 -13.97 -0.19 9.55
N ALA A 225 -14.69 0.34 8.56
CA ALA A 225 -16.15 0.23 8.50
C ALA A 225 -16.63 -1.23 8.43
N GLU A 226 -15.92 -2.07 7.68
CA GLU A 226 -16.15 -3.52 7.59
C GLU A 226 -16.10 -4.18 8.97
N TYR A 227 -15.00 -3.98 9.73
CA TYR A 227 -14.86 -4.56 11.06
C TYR A 227 -15.79 -3.94 12.12
N VAL A 228 -16.08 -2.64 12.03
CA VAL A 228 -17.02 -1.98 12.97
C VAL A 228 -18.46 -2.43 12.76
N THR A 229 -18.85 -2.77 11.53
CA THR A 229 -20.21 -3.27 11.23
C THR A 229 -20.38 -4.75 11.67
N GLY A 230 -19.27 -5.45 11.91
CA GLY A 230 -19.26 -6.83 12.39
C GLY A 230 -19.73 -7.87 11.36
N SER A 231 -19.64 -9.14 11.74
CA SER A 231 -19.98 -10.32 10.94
C SER A 231 -21.42 -10.35 10.40
N ASN A 232 -22.37 -9.66 11.05
CA ASN A 232 -23.76 -9.53 10.60
C ASN A 232 -24.01 -8.33 9.67
N GLY A 233 -22.99 -7.54 9.36
CA GLY A 233 -23.09 -6.36 8.52
C GLY A 233 -23.24 -6.69 7.03
N ALA A 234 -24.09 -5.93 6.32
CA ALA A 234 -24.25 -6.03 4.86
C ALA A 234 -22.92 -5.86 4.07
N LEU A 235 -21.91 -5.24 4.69
CA LEU A 235 -20.56 -5.05 4.13
C LEU A 235 -19.74 -6.35 4.13
N MET A 236 -19.80 -7.15 5.22
CA MET A 236 -19.14 -8.45 5.31
C MET A 236 -19.93 -9.55 4.58
N ALA A 237 -21.25 -9.37 4.44
CA ALA A 237 -22.14 -10.33 3.79
C ALA A 237 -22.02 -10.37 2.25
N SER A 238 -21.37 -9.39 1.62
CA SER A 238 -21.22 -9.33 0.16
C SER A 238 -19.76 -9.26 -0.27
N GLU A 239 -19.35 -10.27 -1.04
CA GLU A 239 -18.03 -10.36 -1.65
C GLU A 239 -17.67 -9.15 -2.54
N VAL A 240 -18.69 -8.51 -3.15
CA VAL A 240 -18.50 -7.41 -4.10
C VAL A 240 -17.70 -6.27 -3.48
N TYR A 241 -17.93 -5.99 -2.20
CA TYR A 241 -17.27 -4.86 -1.54
C TYR A 241 -15.77 -5.08 -1.36
N ILE A 242 -15.33 -6.32 -1.09
CA ILE A 242 -13.90 -6.63 -1.00
C ILE A 242 -13.22 -6.45 -2.36
N TYR A 243 -13.83 -6.89 -3.46
CA TYR A 243 -13.23 -6.69 -4.78
C TYR A 243 -13.23 -5.21 -5.22
N VAL A 244 -14.26 -4.45 -4.89
CA VAL A 244 -14.36 -3.04 -5.30
C VAL A 244 -13.51 -2.13 -4.41
N PHE A 245 -13.63 -2.25 -3.09
CA PHE A 245 -13.02 -1.34 -2.11
C PHE A 245 -11.68 -1.83 -1.55
N ASP A 246 -11.25 -3.03 -1.90
CA ASP A 246 -9.89 -3.49 -1.66
C ASP A 246 -9.16 -3.73 -2.98
N ALA A 247 -9.54 -4.79 -3.70
CA ALA A 247 -8.78 -5.29 -4.84
C ALA A 247 -8.62 -4.25 -5.96
N ALA A 248 -9.72 -3.64 -6.38
CA ALA A 248 -9.71 -2.64 -7.45
C ALA A 248 -8.94 -1.39 -7.05
N LEU A 249 -9.07 -0.92 -5.80
CA LEU A 249 -8.33 0.25 -5.32
C LEU A 249 -6.82 -0.01 -5.31
N MET A 250 -6.39 -1.17 -4.80
CA MET A 250 -4.95 -1.51 -4.77
C MET A 250 -4.40 -1.75 -6.16
N PHE A 251 -5.18 -2.38 -7.05
CA PHE A 251 -4.78 -2.53 -8.44
C PHE A 251 -4.66 -1.18 -9.16
N LEU A 252 -5.59 -0.24 -8.91
CA LEU A 252 -5.49 1.12 -9.47
C LEU A 252 -4.23 1.84 -9.01
N VAL A 253 -3.84 1.70 -7.74
CA VAL A 253 -2.54 2.22 -7.25
C VAL A 253 -1.39 1.59 -8.04
N ALA A 254 -1.38 0.27 -8.18
CA ALA A 254 -0.36 -0.44 -8.95
C ALA A 254 -0.31 -0.01 -10.42
N ALA A 255 -1.46 0.21 -11.05
CA ALA A 255 -1.59 0.66 -12.43
C ALA A 255 -1.12 2.10 -12.61
N VAL A 256 -1.47 3.02 -11.71
CA VAL A 256 -1.01 4.42 -11.76
C VAL A 256 0.52 4.49 -11.70
N PHE A 257 1.15 3.72 -10.81
CA PHE A 257 2.62 3.67 -10.74
C PHE A 257 3.27 2.90 -11.89
N ASN A 258 2.53 2.05 -12.62
CA ASN A 258 3.03 1.48 -13.87
C ASN A 258 3.13 2.54 -14.98
N VAL A 259 2.13 3.43 -15.07
CA VAL A 259 2.11 4.49 -16.09
C VAL A 259 3.11 5.59 -15.72
N PHE A 260 3.17 5.96 -14.44
CA PHE A 260 4.02 7.03 -13.94
C PHE A 260 5.05 6.51 -12.96
N HIS A 261 5.99 5.71 -13.47
CA HIS A 261 6.96 5.04 -12.63
C HIS A 261 7.98 6.02 -12.02
N PRO A 262 8.16 6.03 -10.69
CA PRO A 262 8.94 7.06 -10.00
C PRO A 262 10.46 6.87 -10.19
N GLY A 263 10.88 5.79 -10.84
CA GLY A 263 12.24 5.58 -11.33
C GLY A 263 12.73 6.65 -12.32
N THR A 264 11.83 7.39 -12.97
CA THR A 264 12.21 8.51 -13.84
C THR A 264 12.84 9.66 -13.06
N ILE A 265 12.53 9.82 -11.76
CA ILE A 265 13.16 10.83 -10.90
C ILE A 265 14.68 10.58 -10.82
N ILE A 266 15.08 9.32 -10.63
CA ILE A 266 16.50 8.93 -10.54
C ILE A 266 17.23 9.18 -11.86
N GLN A 267 16.63 8.83 -13.00
CA GLN A 267 17.27 9.06 -14.29
C GLN A 267 17.51 10.54 -14.55
N THR A 268 16.57 11.41 -14.15
CA THR A 268 16.72 12.85 -14.31
C THR A 268 17.79 13.41 -13.38
N GLU A 269 17.83 12.97 -12.12
CA GLU A 269 18.89 13.33 -11.16
C GLU A 269 20.28 12.98 -11.71
N ASN A 270 20.49 11.73 -12.13
CA ASN A 270 21.78 11.27 -12.67
C ASN A 270 22.20 12.04 -13.94
N LYS A 271 21.26 12.39 -14.81
CA LYS A 271 21.55 13.19 -16.02
C LYS A 271 21.97 14.61 -15.67
N LEU A 272 21.32 15.25 -14.69
CA LEU A 272 21.66 16.60 -14.26
C LEU A 272 23.05 16.64 -13.60
N THR A 273 23.38 15.65 -12.74
CA THR A 273 24.71 15.52 -12.16
C THR A 273 25.80 15.38 -13.23
N ALA A 274 25.58 14.50 -14.23
CA ALA A 274 26.54 14.30 -15.31
C ALA A 274 26.74 15.57 -16.18
N ILE A 275 25.67 16.35 -16.43
CA ILE A 275 25.77 17.64 -17.14
C ILE A 275 26.55 18.65 -16.29
N SER A 276 26.25 18.76 -15.00
CA SER A 276 26.98 19.65 -14.09
C SER A 276 28.47 19.33 -14.08
N GLU A 277 28.85 18.06 -13.93
CA GLU A 277 30.25 17.60 -13.92
C GLU A 277 30.98 17.90 -15.23
N SER A 278 30.31 17.74 -16.39
CA SER A 278 30.89 18.04 -17.71
C SER A 278 30.98 19.53 -18.04
N SER A 279 30.22 20.38 -17.34
CA SER A 279 30.24 21.84 -17.52
C SER A 279 31.29 22.57 -16.67
N VAL A 280 31.97 21.88 -15.74
CA VAL A 280 33.07 22.46 -14.96
C VAL A 280 34.32 22.57 -15.85
N PRO A 281 34.85 23.78 -16.12
CA PRO A 281 36.05 23.94 -16.94
C PRO A 281 37.27 23.26 -16.30
N LEU A 282 38.07 22.58 -17.12
CA LEU A 282 39.32 21.90 -16.76
C LEU A 282 40.38 22.80 -16.10
N ASP A 283 40.20 24.12 -16.10
CA ASP A 283 41.18 25.11 -15.63
C ASP A 283 41.27 25.23 -14.10
N LEU A 284 40.41 24.53 -13.34
CA LEU A 284 40.47 24.48 -11.86
C LEU A 284 41.02 23.17 -11.29
N GLN A 285 41.32 22.17 -12.12
CA GLN A 285 41.93 20.91 -11.67
C GLN A 285 43.47 20.92 -11.70
N THR A 286 44.10 21.99 -12.19
CA THR A 286 45.57 22.13 -12.28
C THR A 286 46.19 23.05 -11.22
N PHE A 287 45.42 23.53 -10.24
CA PHE A 287 45.91 24.36 -9.14
C PHE A 287 45.59 23.77 -7.75
N THR A 288 46.05 22.55 -7.48
CA THR A 288 46.42 22.09 -6.12
C THR A 288 47.42 20.95 -6.23
#